data_AF-A0A7S2SBG6-F1
#
_entry.id   AF-A0A7S2SBG6-F1
#
_cell.length_a   1.000
_cell.length_b   1.000
_cell.length_c   1.000
_cell.angle_alpha   90.00
_cell.angle_beta   90.00
_cell.angle_gamma   90.00
#
_symmetry.space_group_name_H-M   'P 1'
#
loop_
_entity.id
_entity.type
_entity.pdbx_description
1 polymer ?
#
loop_
_entity_poly.entity_id
_entity_poly.type
_entity_poly.pdbx_seq_one_letter_code
_entity_poly.pdbx_strand_id
1 'polypeptide(L)'
;AKSSLCENNKMTRSLTNILTGTLNDNNLKLAQEIVRTKCLVGLYTKLTHSLDRIERFFHWKMPKTIVTEKMAKLDECHDVVIERYNIHDHEMRSLYPEKGSELWGALLEKNFHDMQLYNFAEQLFIDQGRLYYKFRQQAGHFPGTKWTEEGHFPSEGLT
;
A
#
# COMPACT_ATOMS: atom_id res chain seq x y z
N ALA A 1 -24.12 -17.98 -5.35
CA ALA A 1 -23.88 -17.45 -6.71
C ALA A 1 -22.52 -17.95 -7.20
N LYS A 2 -22.42 -18.58 -8.38
CA LYS A 2 -21.12 -18.91 -9.00
C LYS A 2 -20.86 -17.86 -10.08
N SER A 3 -19.98 -16.91 -9.78
CA SER A 3 -19.47 -15.96 -10.77
C SER A 3 -18.55 -16.69 -11.75
N SER A 4 -18.56 -16.32 -13.03
CA SER A 4 -17.58 -16.81 -14.03
C SER A 4 -16.20 -16.17 -13.85
N LEU A 5 -16.08 -15.17 -12.97
CA LEU A 5 -14.83 -14.48 -12.66
C LEU A 5 -13.93 -15.34 -11.77
N CYS A 6 -12.65 -15.38 -12.09
CA CYS A 6 -11.67 -16.06 -11.25
C CYS A 6 -11.39 -15.24 -9.98
N GLU A 7 -11.60 -15.84 -8.81
CA GLU A 7 -11.39 -15.18 -7.51
C GLU A 7 -9.91 -15.09 -7.09
N ASN A 8 -9.01 -15.73 -7.83
CA ASN A 8 -7.59 -15.78 -7.52
C ASN A 8 -6.77 -14.74 -8.29
N ASN A 9 -5.63 -14.31 -7.74
CA ASN A 9 -4.74 -13.33 -8.35
C ASN A 9 -5.49 -12.04 -8.76
N LYS A 10 -6.40 -11.59 -7.90
CA LYS A 10 -7.37 -10.55 -8.22
C LYS A 10 -6.71 -9.23 -8.63
N MET A 11 -5.59 -8.85 -8.02
CA MET A 11 -4.88 -7.61 -8.36
C MET A 11 -4.22 -7.71 -9.74
N THR A 12 -3.48 -8.79 -9.99
CA THR A 12 -2.84 -9.05 -11.29
C THR A 12 -3.87 -9.09 -12.41
N ARG A 13 -5.01 -9.76 -12.19
CA ARG A 13 -6.12 -9.81 -13.16
C ARG A 13 -6.73 -8.44 -13.42
N SER A 14 -6.97 -7.66 -12.37
CA SER A 14 -7.59 -6.34 -12.49
C SER A 14 -6.69 -5.39 -13.27
N LEU A 15 -5.38 -5.41 -13.00
CA LEU A 15 -4.41 -4.55 -13.69
C LEU A 15 -4.24 -4.92 -15.16
N THR A 16 -4.24 -6.22 -15.47
CA THR A 16 -4.10 -6.72 -16.85
C THR A 16 -5.40 -6.80 -17.63
N ASN A 17 -6.54 -6.58 -16.98
CA ASN A 17 -7.89 -6.79 -17.51
C ASN A 17 -8.13 -8.24 -18.00
N ILE A 18 -7.55 -9.24 -17.33
CA ILE A 18 -7.70 -10.68 -17.65
C ILE A 18 -8.52 -11.36 -16.54
N LEU A 19 -9.84 -11.30 -16.69
CA LEU A 19 -10.78 -11.71 -15.63
C LEU A 19 -11.04 -13.21 -15.57
N THR A 20 -10.67 -13.96 -16.61
CA THR A 20 -10.93 -15.39 -16.77
C THR A 20 -9.69 -16.12 -17.30
N GLY A 21 -9.63 -17.44 -17.11
CA GLY A 21 -8.55 -18.27 -17.64
C GLY A 21 -7.26 -18.19 -16.83
N THR A 22 -6.23 -18.86 -17.33
CA THR A 22 -4.93 -19.00 -16.65
C THR A 22 -4.07 -17.76 -16.86
N LEU A 23 -3.46 -17.26 -15.78
CA LEU A 23 -2.43 -16.22 -15.87
C LEU A 23 -1.06 -16.86 -16.14
N ASN A 24 -0.23 -16.15 -16.89
CA ASN A 24 1.17 -16.50 -17.10
C ASN A 24 2.12 -15.35 -16.70
N ASP A 25 3.41 -15.61 -16.78
CA ASP A 25 4.45 -14.65 -16.40
C ASP A 25 4.40 -13.34 -17.20
N ASN A 26 3.92 -13.36 -18.44
CA ASN A 26 3.77 -12.14 -19.23
C ASN A 26 2.66 -11.25 -18.65
N ASN A 27 1.61 -11.84 -18.07
CA ASN A 27 0.57 -11.08 -17.39
C ASN A 27 1.11 -10.45 -16.10
N LEU A 28 1.92 -11.19 -15.33
CA LEU A 28 2.59 -10.62 -14.15
C LEU A 28 3.52 -9.46 -14.54
N LYS A 29 4.36 -9.62 -15.57
CA LYS A 29 5.24 -8.55 -16.06
C LYS A 29 4.46 -7.32 -16.50
N LEU A 30 3.34 -7.51 -17.20
CA LEU A 30 2.46 -6.41 -17.58
C LEU A 30 1.85 -5.71 -16.36
N ALA A 31 1.39 -6.47 -15.35
CA ALA A 31 0.88 -5.89 -14.11
C ALA A 31 1.97 -5.09 -13.38
N GLN A 32 3.18 -5.63 -13.23
CA GLN A 32 4.32 -4.94 -12.63
C GLN A 32 4.64 -3.64 -13.39
N GLU A 33 4.64 -3.68 -14.72
CA GLU A 33 4.89 -2.50 -15.55
C GLU A 33 3.82 -1.42 -15.37
N ILE A 34 2.54 -1.81 -15.29
CA ILE A 34 1.44 -0.89 -15.00
C ILE A 34 1.64 -0.24 -13.63
N VAL A 35 1.91 -1.04 -12.59
CA VAL A 35 2.14 -0.51 -11.24
C VAL A 35 3.34 0.45 -11.23
N ARG A 36 4.44 0.08 -11.89
CA ARG A 36 5.67 0.89 -11.96
C ARG A 36 5.48 2.23 -12.64
N THR A 37 4.69 2.28 -13.70
CA THR A 37 4.61 3.46 -14.59
C THR A 37 3.37 4.31 -14.37
N LYS A 38 2.29 3.74 -13.81
CA LYS A 38 0.99 4.41 -13.71
C LYS A 38 0.46 4.56 -12.29
N CYS A 39 1.09 3.95 -11.29
CA CYS A 39 0.58 3.93 -9.93
C CYS A 39 1.53 4.59 -8.94
N LEU A 40 0.96 5.40 -8.04
CA LEU A 40 1.60 5.69 -6.75
C LEU A 40 1.27 4.55 -5.79
N VAL A 41 2.30 3.90 -5.24
CA VAL A 41 2.11 2.74 -4.36
C VAL A 41 1.97 3.20 -2.91
N GLY A 42 0.94 2.66 -2.25
CA GLY A 42 0.78 2.64 -0.79
C GLY A 42 0.69 1.20 -0.28
N LEU A 43 1.12 0.96 0.96
CA LEU A 43 1.08 -0.34 1.63
C LEU A 43 0.18 -0.29 2.86
N TYR A 44 -0.69 -1.28 3.00
CA TYR A 44 -1.62 -1.38 4.13
C TYR A 44 -0.87 -1.45 5.48
N THR A 45 0.21 -2.23 5.54
CA THR A 45 1.09 -2.34 6.73
C THR A 45 1.82 -1.03 7.07
N LYS A 46 1.77 -0.02 6.19
CA LYS A 46 2.36 1.31 6.34
C LYS A 46 1.31 2.38 6.02
N LEU A 47 0.06 2.19 6.46
CA LEU A 47 -1.08 3.01 6.07
C LEU A 47 -0.86 4.51 6.31
N THR A 48 -0.39 4.91 7.50
CA THR A 48 -0.10 6.32 7.83
C THR A 48 0.90 6.94 6.85
N HIS A 49 2.01 6.24 6.56
CA HIS A 49 3.02 6.73 5.61
C HIS A 49 2.50 6.74 4.16
N SER A 50 1.61 5.81 3.83
CA SER A 50 1.00 5.74 2.51
C SER A 50 0.05 6.91 2.28
N LEU A 51 -0.75 7.28 3.29
CA LEU A 51 -1.62 8.45 3.24
C LEU A 51 -0.81 9.74 3.11
N ASP A 52 0.19 9.96 3.98
CA ASP A 52 1.06 11.15 3.88
C ASP A 52 1.72 11.27 2.49
N ARG A 53 2.17 10.15 1.91
CA ARG A 53 2.73 10.13 0.56
C ARG A 53 1.71 10.53 -0.51
N ILE A 54 0.49 9.97 -0.46
CA ILE A 54 -0.58 10.25 -1.42
C ILE A 54 -0.97 11.73 -1.37
N GLU A 55 -1.20 12.27 -0.17
CA GLU A 55 -1.55 13.67 0.01
C GLU A 55 -0.51 14.61 -0.58
N ARG A 56 0.78 14.33 -0.31
CA ARG A 56 1.89 15.12 -0.83
C ARG A 56 1.98 15.06 -2.35
N PHE A 57 1.85 13.86 -2.94
CA PHE A 57 1.96 13.69 -4.38
C PHE A 57 0.88 14.45 -5.15
N PHE A 58 -0.37 14.37 -4.70
CA PHE A 58 -1.47 15.07 -5.36
C PHE A 58 -1.60 16.53 -4.91
N HIS A 59 -0.69 17.02 -4.07
CA HIS A 59 -0.73 18.34 -3.47
C HIS A 59 -2.09 18.64 -2.82
N TRP A 60 -2.68 17.64 -2.17
CA TRP A 60 -3.92 17.81 -1.44
C TRP A 60 -3.66 18.80 -0.31
N LYS A 61 -4.14 20.03 -0.51
CA LYS A 61 -4.14 21.07 0.50
C LYS A 61 -5.23 20.72 1.50
N MET A 62 -4.91 19.85 2.45
CA MET A 62 -5.65 19.82 3.69
C MET A 62 -5.62 21.24 4.25
N PRO A 63 -6.76 21.91 4.47
CA PRO A 63 -6.77 23.31 4.87
C PRO A 63 -6.09 23.46 6.24
N LYS A 64 -4.81 23.83 6.22
CA LYS A 64 -3.98 24.04 7.43
C LYS A 64 -4.21 25.40 8.09
N THR A 65 -5.11 26.23 7.56
CA THR A 65 -5.13 27.67 7.83
C THR A 65 -6.50 28.23 8.21
N ILE A 66 -7.27 27.55 9.06
CA ILE A 66 -8.20 28.23 9.97
C ILE A 66 -8.18 27.48 11.31
N VAL A 67 -7.50 28.05 12.30
CA VAL A 67 -7.53 27.63 13.72
C VAL A 67 -8.95 27.81 14.24
N THR A 68 -9.80 26.82 14.00
CA THR A 68 -11.15 26.66 14.57
C THR A 68 -11.33 25.19 14.89
N GLU A 69 -12.29 24.85 15.76
CA GLU A 69 -12.64 23.48 16.21
C GLU A 69 -12.74 22.41 15.10
N LYS A 70 -12.78 22.81 13.82
CA LYS A 70 -12.72 21.93 12.65
C LYS A 70 -11.36 21.25 12.41
N MET A 71 -10.22 21.80 12.88
CA MET A 71 -8.90 21.15 12.69
C MET A 71 -8.67 19.97 13.64
N ALA A 72 -9.20 20.03 14.86
CA ALA A 72 -9.22 18.89 15.77
C ALA A 72 -9.94 17.68 15.14
N LYS A 73 -10.88 17.92 14.22
CA LYS A 73 -11.65 16.89 13.49
C LYS A 73 -10.97 16.31 12.24
N LEU A 74 -9.88 16.90 11.75
CA LEU A 74 -9.24 16.47 10.50
C LEU A 74 -8.10 15.46 10.74
N ASP A 75 -7.26 15.70 11.76
CA ASP A 75 -6.38 14.64 12.29
C ASP A 75 -7.25 13.47 12.80
N GLU A 76 -8.39 13.78 13.42
CA GLU A 76 -9.44 12.80 13.73
C GLU A 76 -9.93 12.02 12.50
N CYS A 77 -9.95 12.58 11.29
CA CYS A 77 -10.44 11.87 10.10
C CYS A 77 -9.47 10.75 9.68
N HIS A 78 -8.17 11.04 9.64
CA HIS A 78 -7.15 10.02 9.37
C HIS A 78 -7.10 9.01 10.50
N ASP A 79 -7.09 9.48 11.74
CA ASP A 79 -6.97 8.63 12.92
C ASP A 79 -8.19 7.72 13.05
N VAL A 80 -9.41 8.21 12.84
CA VAL A 80 -10.64 7.38 12.83
C VAL A 80 -10.60 6.34 11.73
N VAL A 81 -10.10 6.67 10.54
CA VAL A 81 -10.00 5.71 9.43
C VAL A 81 -8.95 4.64 9.78
N ILE A 82 -7.76 5.04 10.21
CA ILE A 82 -6.66 4.14 10.61
C ILE A 82 -7.10 3.25 11.78
N GLU A 83 -7.73 3.81 12.80
CA GLU A 83 -8.22 3.11 13.99
C GLU A 83 -9.30 2.09 13.62
N ARG A 84 -10.30 2.48 12.81
CA ARG A 84 -11.32 1.54 12.32
C ARG A 84 -10.71 0.37 11.57
N TYR A 85 -9.69 0.62 10.75
CA TYR A 85 -8.99 -0.45 10.04
C TYR A 85 -8.19 -1.35 10.98
N ASN A 86 -7.49 -0.78 11.97
CA ASN A 86 -6.75 -1.56 12.97
C ASN A 86 -7.68 -2.46 13.81
N ILE A 87 -8.85 -1.94 14.21
CA ILE A 87 -9.86 -2.73 14.92
C ILE A 87 -10.33 -3.89 14.04
N HIS A 88 -10.68 -3.61 12.78
CA HIS A 88 -11.13 -4.63 11.86
C HIS A 88 -10.09 -5.73 11.60
N ASP A 89 -8.82 -5.35 11.40
CA ASP A 89 -7.74 -6.33 11.23
C ASP A 89 -7.59 -7.20 12.48
N HIS A 90 -7.63 -6.59 13.67
CA HIS A 90 -7.53 -7.32 14.93
C HIS A 90 -8.67 -8.34 15.11
N GLU A 91 -9.91 -7.94 14.83
CA GLU A 91 -11.09 -8.82 14.91
C GLU A 91 -11.00 -9.99 13.92
N MET A 92 -10.56 -9.72 12.68
CA MET A 92 -10.48 -10.72 11.61
C MET A 92 -9.23 -11.60 11.71
N ARG A 93 -8.22 -11.21 12.48
CA ARG A 93 -6.94 -11.93 12.59
C ARG A 93 -7.10 -13.37 13.04
N SER A 94 -8.10 -13.62 13.89
CA SER A 94 -8.45 -14.96 14.38
C SER A 94 -8.97 -15.89 13.27
N LEU A 95 -9.47 -15.33 12.17
CA LEU A 95 -9.96 -16.06 11.00
C LEU A 95 -8.88 -16.31 9.95
N TYR A 96 -7.71 -15.65 10.07
CA TYR A 96 -6.61 -15.88 9.14
C TYR A 96 -6.02 -17.27 9.36
N PRO A 97 -5.77 -18.02 8.28
CA PRO A 97 -5.11 -19.31 8.40
C PRO A 97 -3.73 -19.13 9.04
N GLU A 98 -3.36 -20.07 9.90
CA GLU A 98 -2.07 -20.05 10.57
C GLU A 98 -0.94 -20.09 9.54
N LYS A 99 0.05 -19.22 9.70
CA LYS A 99 1.19 -19.14 8.78
C LYS A 99 1.94 -20.48 8.78
N GLY A 100 2.11 -21.07 7.59
CA GLY A 100 2.76 -22.36 7.42
C GLY A 100 1.82 -23.57 7.48
N SER A 101 0.54 -23.37 7.83
CA SER A 101 -0.48 -24.40 7.67
C SER A 101 -0.70 -24.77 6.20
N GLU A 102 -1.30 -25.94 5.96
CA GLU A 102 -1.67 -26.39 4.61
C GLU A 102 -2.62 -25.39 3.92
N LEU A 103 -3.61 -24.88 4.67
CA LEU A 103 -4.56 -23.88 4.15
C LEU A 103 -3.85 -22.57 3.76
N TRP A 104 -2.89 -22.12 4.57
CA TRP A 104 -2.05 -20.96 4.23
C TRP A 104 -1.26 -21.19 2.94
N GLY A 105 -0.63 -22.36 2.81
CA GLY A 105 0.08 -22.76 1.60
C GLY A 105 -0.82 -22.77 0.36
N ALA A 106 -2.01 -23.36 0.46
CA ALA A 106 -2.98 -23.41 -0.63
C ALA A 106 -3.44 -22.01 -1.08
N LEU A 107 -3.60 -21.07 -0.14
CA LEU A 107 -3.93 -19.68 -0.47
C LEU A 107 -2.79 -18.95 -1.17
N LEU A 108 -1.54 -19.18 -0.73
CA LEU A 108 -0.35 -18.63 -1.39
C LEU A 108 -0.21 -19.14 -2.82
N GLU A 109 -0.35 -20.45 -3.02
CA GLU A 109 -0.28 -21.07 -4.34
C GLU A 109 -1.39 -20.53 -5.27
N LYS A 110 -2.63 -20.49 -4.76
CA LYS A 110 -3.77 -19.97 -5.52
C LYS A 110 -3.56 -18.52 -5.96
N ASN A 111 -2.87 -17.71 -5.14
CA ASN A 111 -2.58 -16.29 -5.37
C ASN A 111 -1.11 -16.00 -5.73
N PHE A 112 -0.41 -16.97 -6.31
CA PHE A 112 1.02 -16.89 -6.61
C PHE A 112 1.46 -15.60 -7.33
N HIS A 113 0.73 -15.17 -8.36
CA HIS A 113 1.08 -13.96 -9.12
C HIS A 113 0.83 -12.69 -8.30
N ASP A 114 -0.24 -12.64 -7.51
CA ASP A 114 -0.48 -11.51 -6.60
C ASP A 114 0.58 -11.42 -5.51
N MET A 115 1.08 -12.54 -4.99
CA MET A 115 2.20 -12.55 -4.04
C MET A 115 3.48 -12.00 -4.67
N GLN A 116 3.80 -12.39 -5.90
CA GLN A 116 4.95 -11.83 -6.63
C GLN A 116 4.77 -10.34 -6.94
N LEU A 117 3.56 -9.93 -7.33
CA LEU A 117 3.22 -8.52 -7.57
C LEU A 117 3.33 -7.70 -6.28
N TYR A 118 2.88 -8.24 -5.14
CA TYR A 118 2.98 -7.59 -3.84
C TYR A 118 4.45 -7.38 -3.42
N ASN A 119 5.30 -8.40 -3.55
CA ASN A 119 6.75 -8.27 -3.28
C ASN A 119 7.39 -7.18 -4.16
N PHE A 120 7.01 -7.12 -5.43
CA PHE A 120 7.45 -6.05 -6.33
C PHE A 120 6.95 -4.68 -5.87
N ALA A 121 5.69 -4.57 -5.45
CA ALA A 121 5.11 -3.33 -4.95
C ALA A 121 5.77 -2.85 -3.64
N GLU A 122 6.19 -3.75 -2.76
CA GLU A 122 6.95 -3.40 -1.54
C GLU A 122 8.30 -2.74 -1.90
N GLN A 123 9.03 -3.32 -2.84
CA GLN A 123 10.28 -2.73 -3.31
C GLN A 123 10.04 -1.37 -3.99
N LEU A 124 9.03 -1.29 -4.85
CA LEU A 124 8.66 -0.06 -5.54
C LEU A 124 8.21 1.03 -4.56
N PHE A 125 7.55 0.68 -3.46
CA PHE A 125 7.18 1.62 -2.40
C PHE A 125 8.42 2.28 -1.79
N ILE A 126 9.51 1.53 -1.58
CA ILE A 126 10.79 2.05 -1.10
C ILE A 126 11.42 2.96 -2.16
N ASP A 127 11.46 2.51 -3.41
CA ASP A 127 12.09 3.24 -4.51
C ASP A 127 11.39 4.57 -4.81
N GLN A 128 10.05 4.57 -4.86
CA GLN A 128 9.24 5.79 -4.99
C GLN A 128 9.54 6.75 -3.83
N GLY A 129 9.61 6.26 -2.60
CA GLY A 129 9.95 7.07 -1.43
C GLY A 129 11.30 7.79 -1.56
N ARG A 130 12.33 7.10 -2.05
CA ARG A 130 13.66 7.68 -2.29
C ARG A 130 13.65 8.74 -3.39
N LEU A 131 12.91 8.51 -4.48
CA LEU A 131 12.77 9.48 -5.57
C LEU A 131 12.12 10.77 -5.06
N TYR A 132 11.02 10.67 -4.29
CA TYR A 132 10.39 11.84 -3.66
C TYR A 132 11.36 12.61 -2.76
N TYR A 133 12.15 11.90 -1.95
CA TYR A 133 13.14 12.54 -1.09
C TYR A 133 14.20 13.31 -1.89
N LYS A 134 14.72 12.72 -2.97
CA LYS A 134 15.75 13.35 -3.83
C LYS A 134 15.22 14.57 -4.58
N PHE A 135 14.02 14.50 -5.17
CA PHE A 135 13.39 15.65 -5.82
C PHE A 135 13.20 16.82 -4.84
N ARG A 136 12.94 16.53 -3.56
CA ARG A 136 12.75 17.56 -2.53
C ARG A 136 14.05 18.30 -2.17
N GLN A 137 15.20 17.64 -2.17
CA GLN A 137 16.48 18.30 -1.90
C GLN A 137 16.88 19.26 -3.03
N GLN A 138 16.50 18.94 -4.27
CA GLN A 138 16.79 19.78 -5.43
C GLN A 138 15.82 20.97 -5.57
N ALA A 139 14.59 20.85 -5.03
CA ALA A 139 13.56 21.88 -5.13
C ALA A 139 13.62 22.98 -4.03
N GLY A 140 14.59 22.95 -3.12
CA GLY A 140 14.72 23.94 -2.04
C GLY A 140 13.89 23.61 -0.79
N HIS A 141 14.45 23.96 0.36
CA HIS A 141 14.03 23.60 1.72
C HIS A 141 12.56 23.95 2.06
N PHE A 142 11.72 22.95 2.32
CA PHE A 142 10.45 23.10 3.05
C PHE A 142 10.65 22.64 4.50
N PRO A 143 10.36 23.49 5.51
CA PRO A 143 10.61 23.16 6.90
C PRO A 143 9.57 22.16 7.43
N GLY A 144 10.01 21.18 8.22
CA GLY A 144 9.12 20.45 9.15
C GLY A 144 9.06 18.92 9.10
N THR A 145 9.97 18.19 8.44
CA THR A 145 10.01 16.71 8.62
C THR A 145 11.40 16.16 8.35
N LYS A 146 12.01 15.55 9.37
CA LYS A 146 13.27 14.80 9.26
C LYS A 146 12.97 13.43 8.65
N TRP A 147 13.55 13.15 7.48
CA TRP A 147 13.63 11.82 6.88
C TRP A 147 15.11 11.45 6.84
N THR A 148 15.48 10.27 7.36
CA THR A 148 16.84 9.76 7.32
C THR A 148 17.18 9.25 5.91
N GLU A 149 18.45 9.36 5.51
CA GLU A 149 18.96 9.02 4.17
C GLU A 149 18.76 7.55 3.79
N GLU A 150 18.63 6.69 4.79
CA GLU A 150 18.21 5.32 4.59
C GLU A 150 16.71 5.34 4.32
N GLY A 151 16.29 4.95 3.11
CA GLY A 151 14.93 4.44 2.88
C GLY A 151 14.62 3.15 3.68
N HIS A 152 15.33 2.95 4.79
CA HIS A 152 15.14 1.97 5.83
C HIS A 152 14.68 2.74 7.06
N PHE A 153 13.46 2.44 7.50
CA PHE A 153 13.00 2.90 8.79
C PHE A 153 13.51 1.92 9.84
N PRO A 154 14.02 2.40 10.99
CA PRO A 154 14.40 1.51 12.07
C PRO A 154 13.17 0.71 12.48
N SER A 155 13.34 -0.61 12.55
CA SER A 155 12.37 -1.52 13.17
C SER A 155 12.37 -1.27 14.67
N GLU A 156 11.72 -0.22 15.14
CA GLU A 156 11.47 -0.04 16.56
C GLU A 156 10.10 -0.60 16.91
N GLY A 157 10.10 -1.67 17.73
CA GLY A 157 8.97 -2.00 18.60
C GLY A 157 7.99 -3.07 18.11
N LEU A 158 8.47 -4.28 17.79
CA LEU A 158 7.67 -5.50 17.98
C LEU A 158 8.46 -6.45 18.89
N THR A 159 8.42 -6.16 20.18
CA THR A 159 8.58 -7.14 21.26
C THR A 159 7.28 -7.19 22.02
#